data_AF-A0A843BIE2-F1
#
_entry.id   AF-A0A843BIE2-F1
#
_cell.length_a   1.000
_cell.length_b   1.000
_cell.length_c   1.000
_cell.angle_alpha   90.00
_cell.angle_beta   90.00
_cell.angle_gamma   90.00
#
_symmetry.space_group_name_H-M   'P 1'
#
loop_
_entity.id
_entity.type
_entity.pdbx_description
1 polymer ?
#
loop_
_entity_poly.entity_id
_entity_poly.type
_entity_poly.pdbx_seq_one_letter_code
_entity_poly.pdbx_strand_id
1 'polypeptide(L)'
;MDNFNIVIRQIIKKSLFTERQIEIITSIGGGPRTISRGAYYRQRGQAKRKTEALLYSMVLLYGLDILPKDSMRAAAAIADQVSVIFDSDIDDTTAR
;
A
#
# COMPACT_ATOMS: atom_id res chain seq x y z
N MET A 1 -16.06 12.66 2.32
CA MET A 1 -15.24 11.81 3.20
C MET A 1 -15.49 10.30 3.05
N ASP A 2 -16.60 9.81 2.46
CA ASP A 2 -16.88 8.36 2.38
C ASP A 2 -16.28 7.61 1.17
N ASN A 3 -16.20 8.23 -0.01
CA ASN A 3 -15.72 7.54 -1.23
C ASN A 3 -14.23 7.17 -1.19
N PHE A 4 -13.37 8.04 -0.63
CA PHE A 4 -11.95 7.76 -0.46
C PHE A 4 -11.70 6.50 0.38
N ASN A 5 -12.41 6.40 1.50
CA ASN A 5 -12.32 5.27 2.41
C ASN A 5 -12.75 3.95 1.71
N ILE A 6 -13.73 4.01 0.81
CA ILE A 6 -14.17 2.85 0.02
C ILE A 6 -13.07 2.40 -0.96
N VAL A 7 -12.49 3.32 -1.73
CA VAL A 7 -11.46 3.00 -2.73
C VAL A 7 -10.22 2.40 -2.06
N ILE A 8 -9.71 3.06 -1.01
CA ILE A 8 -8.55 2.56 -0.26
C ILE A 8 -8.82 1.19 0.36
N ARG A 9 -10.00 0.98 0.96
CA ARG A 9 -10.37 -0.36 1.48
C ARG A 9 -10.39 -1.41 0.39
N GLN A 10 -10.88 -1.11 -0.81
CA GLN A 10 -10.88 -2.05 -1.93
C GLN A 10 -9.47 -2.35 -2.42
N ILE A 11 -8.59 -1.34 -2.48
CA ILE A 11 -7.18 -1.52 -2.80
C ILE A 11 -6.52 -2.44 -1.76
N ILE A 12 -6.69 -2.16 -0.47
CA ILE A 12 -6.11 -2.98 0.61
C ILE A 12 -6.65 -4.42 0.54
N LYS A 13 -7.95 -4.61 0.36
CA LYS A 13 -8.59 -5.94 0.22
C LYS A 13 -8.03 -6.77 -0.93
N LYS A 14 -7.64 -6.13 -2.04
CA LYS A 14 -7.05 -6.80 -3.22
C LYS A 14 -5.52 -6.89 -3.15
N SER A 15 -4.89 -6.21 -2.19
CA SER A 15 -3.45 -6.19 -2.04
C SER A 15 -2.92 -7.45 -1.36
N LEU A 16 -1.60 -7.67 -1.45
CA LEU A 16 -0.92 -8.74 -0.71
C LEU A 16 -0.83 -8.47 0.81
N PHE A 17 -1.21 -7.28 1.27
CA PHE A 17 -1.08 -6.84 2.65
C PHE A 17 -2.43 -6.85 3.35
N THR A 18 -2.46 -7.27 4.61
CA THR A 18 -3.66 -7.11 5.44
C THR A 18 -3.77 -5.67 5.91
N GLU A 19 -4.98 -5.22 6.30
CA GLU A 19 -5.18 -3.91 6.92
C GLU A 19 -4.19 -3.67 8.07
N ARG A 20 -3.99 -4.69 8.91
CA ARG A 20 -3.01 -4.64 10.00
C ARG A 20 -1.57 -4.46 9.53
N GLN A 21 -1.18 -5.06 8.40
CA GLN A 21 0.15 -4.87 7.83
C GLN A 21 0.30 -3.46 7.26
N ILE A 22 -0.75 -2.92 6.62
CA ILE A 22 -0.79 -1.53 6.14
C ILE A 22 -0.63 -0.55 7.31
N GLU A 23 -1.40 -0.72 8.39
CA GLU A 23 -1.23 0.07 9.62
C GLU A 23 0.19 0.04 10.16
N ILE A 24 0.86 -1.12 10.14
CA ILE A 24 2.23 -1.28 10.63
C ILE A 24 3.25 -0.60 9.69
N ILE A 25 3.01 -0.62 8.39
CA ILE A 25 3.84 0.06 7.39
C ILE A 25 3.69 1.59 7.51
N THR A 26 2.48 2.09 7.75
CA THR A 26 2.19 3.53 7.85
C THR A 26 2.45 4.14 9.23
N SER A 27 2.45 3.34 10.31
CA SER A 27 2.68 3.80 11.69
C SER A 27 4.16 4.11 12.03
N ILE A 28 4.91 4.65 11.08
CA ILE A 28 6.28 5.14 11.31
C ILE A 28 6.20 6.32 12.31
N GLY A 29 6.46 6.05 13.59
CA GLY A 29 6.54 7.07 14.65
C GLY A 29 5.86 6.74 15.98
N GLY A 30 5.02 5.71 16.04
CA GLY A 30 4.36 5.31 17.28
C GLY A 30 3.54 4.05 17.08
N GLY A 31 4.11 2.91 17.49
CA GLY A 31 3.49 1.60 17.28
C GLY A 31 2.04 1.56 17.79
N PRO A 32 1.16 0.74 17.18
CA PRO A 32 -0.21 0.67 17.65
C PRO A 32 -0.22 0.22 19.11
N ARG A 33 -0.91 0.96 19.99
CA ARG A 33 -0.89 0.72 21.46
C ARG A 33 -1.35 -0.69 21.87
N THR A 34 -1.88 -1.48 20.94
CA THR A 34 -2.50 -2.79 21.13
C THR A 34 -1.62 -4.00 20.76
N ILE A 35 -0.36 -3.81 20.38
CA ILE A 35 0.51 -4.88 19.85
C ILE A 35 1.83 -4.95 20.61
N SER A 36 2.25 -6.17 20.96
CA SER A 36 3.56 -6.38 21.57
C SER A 36 4.70 -6.02 20.62
N ARG A 37 5.80 -5.49 21.16
CA ARG A 37 7.00 -5.14 20.37
C ARG A 37 7.47 -6.29 19.47
N GLY A 38 7.48 -7.52 19.98
CA GLY A 38 7.85 -8.70 19.20
C GLY A 38 6.90 -8.98 18.02
N ALA A 39 5.58 -8.87 18.23
CA ALA A 39 4.62 -9.00 17.14
C ALA A 39 4.74 -7.88 16.11
N TYR A 40 5.06 -6.65 16.55
CA TYR A 40 5.30 -5.50 15.67
C TYR A 40 6.46 -5.77 14.72
N TYR A 41 7.63 -6.13 15.26
CA TYR A 41 8.82 -6.39 14.42
C TYR A 41 8.62 -7.58 13.49
N ARG A 42 7.91 -8.65 13.93
CA ARG A 42 7.58 -9.77 13.04
C ARG A 42 6.70 -9.35 11.87
N GLN A 43 5.63 -8.61 12.13
CA GLN A 43 4.72 -8.13 11.09
C GLN A 43 5.41 -7.15 10.14
N ARG A 44 6.22 -6.23 10.67
CA ARG A 44 7.03 -5.31 9.86
C ARG A 44 8.02 -6.06 8.96
N GLY A 45 8.68 -7.08 9.49
CA GLY A 45 9.57 -7.95 8.70
C GLY A 45 8.83 -8.76 7.64
N GLN A 46 7.64 -9.26 7.93
CA GLN A 46 6.79 -9.94 6.95
C GLN A 46 6.35 -9.00 5.83
N ALA A 47 5.91 -7.78 6.16
CA ALA A 47 5.55 -6.76 5.19
C ALA A 47 6.72 -6.40 4.27
N LYS A 48 7.93 -6.23 4.83
CA LYS A 48 9.14 -5.97 4.04
C LYS A 48 9.42 -7.10 3.03
N ARG A 49 9.41 -8.36 3.49
CA ARG A 49 9.63 -9.53 2.60
C ARG A 49 8.57 -9.66 1.51
N LYS A 50 7.30 -9.38 1.82
CA LYS A 50 6.22 -9.37 0.82
C LYS A 50 6.45 -8.30 -0.25
N THR A 51 6.94 -7.13 0.15
CA THR A 51 7.24 -6.03 -0.78
C THR A 51 8.38 -6.42 -1.73
N GLU A 52 9.47 -6.95 -1.20
CA GLU A 52 10.60 -7.44 -2.00
C GLU A 52 10.15 -8.55 -2.97
N ALA A 53 9.39 -9.53 -2.47
CA ALA A 53 8.86 -10.61 -3.29
C ALA A 53 7.96 -10.09 -4.42
N LEU A 54 7.06 -9.14 -4.12
CA LEU A 54 6.19 -8.52 -5.12
C LEU A 54 6.98 -7.84 -6.24
N LEU A 55 8.01 -7.06 -5.89
CA LEU A 55 8.87 -6.39 -6.87
C LEU A 55 9.54 -7.40 -7.81
N TYR A 56 10.17 -8.43 -7.26
CA TYR A 56 10.82 -9.46 -8.09
C TYR A 56 9.82 -10.29 -8.89
N SER A 57 8.63 -10.56 -8.36
CA SER A 57 7.56 -11.22 -9.12
C SER A 57 7.09 -10.37 -10.30
N MET A 58 6.94 -9.04 -10.15
CA MET A 58 6.58 -8.18 -11.28
C MET A 58 7.66 -8.18 -12.37
N VAL A 59 8.94 -8.10 -11.99
CA VAL A 59 10.07 -8.21 -12.93
C VAL A 59 10.05 -9.56 -13.66
N LEU A 60 9.83 -10.65 -12.95
CA LEU A 60 9.76 -12.00 -13.53
C LEU A 60 8.60 -12.11 -14.53
N LEU A 61 7.40 -11.71 -14.14
CA LEU A 61 6.21 -11.81 -15.01
C LEU A 61 6.30 -10.90 -16.24
N TYR A 62 6.96 -9.74 -16.11
CA TYR A 62 7.26 -8.87 -17.24
C TYR A 62 8.27 -9.51 -18.20
N GLY A 63 9.37 -10.08 -17.67
CA GLY A 63 10.37 -10.76 -18.48
C GLY A 63 9.87 -12.00 -19.20
N LEU A 64 8.81 -12.64 -18.68
CA LEU A 64 8.12 -13.78 -19.29
C LEU A 64 7.02 -13.39 -20.29
N ASP A 65 6.82 -12.09 -20.57
CA ASP A 65 5.74 -11.57 -21.43
C ASP A 65 4.32 -11.98 -20.95
N ILE A 66 4.18 -12.30 -19.66
CA ILE A 66 2.89 -12.61 -19.03
C ILE A 66 2.15 -11.32 -18.67
N LEU A 67 2.89 -10.30 -18.22
CA LEU A 67 2.34 -8.96 -18.02
C LEU A 67 2.28 -8.23 -19.36
N PRO A 68 1.10 -7.71 -19.77
CA PRO A 68 1.01 -6.83 -20.92
C PRO A 68 2.00 -5.67 -20.83
N LYS A 69 2.58 -5.28 -21.97
CA LYS A 69 3.64 -4.25 -22.05
C LYS A 69 3.22 -2.90 -21.44
N ASP A 70 1.92 -2.59 -21.46
CA ASP A 70 1.37 -1.35 -20.90
C ASP A 70 0.91 -1.48 -19.44
N SER A 71 0.94 -2.67 -18.84
CA SER A 71 0.46 -2.87 -17.47
C SER A 71 1.22 -2.05 -16.43
N MET A 72 2.53 -1.86 -16.60
CA MET A 72 3.32 -1.01 -15.72
C MET A 72 2.98 0.47 -15.88
N ARG A 73 2.68 0.92 -17.11
CA ARG A 73 2.23 2.30 -17.37
C ARG A 73 0.85 2.54 -16.77
N ALA A 74 -0.07 1.60 -16.93
CA ALA A 74 -1.39 1.68 -16.32
C ALA A 74 -1.31 1.69 -14.79
N ALA A 75 -0.46 0.85 -14.19
CA ALA A 75 -0.24 0.84 -12.74
C ALA A 75 0.32 2.18 -12.23
N ALA A 76 1.28 2.78 -12.96
CA ALA A 76 1.82 4.08 -12.63
C ALA A 76 0.75 5.19 -12.69
N ALA A 77 -0.06 5.23 -13.75
CA ALA A 77 -1.13 6.22 -13.89
C ALA A 77 -2.18 6.10 -12.76
N ILE A 78 -2.52 4.87 -12.34
CA ILE A 78 -3.41 4.65 -11.20
C ILE A 78 -2.75 5.13 -9.90
N ALA A 79 -1.45 4.87 -9.71
CA ALA A 79 -0.72 5.31 -8.52
C ALA A 79 -0.67 6.84 -8.43
N ASP A 80 -0.43 7.53 -9.54
CA ASP A 80 -0.42 9.01 -9.59
C ASP A 80 -1.80 9.58 -9.23
N GLN A 81 -2.88 9.03 -9.78
CA GLN A 81 -4.25 9.44 -9.43
C GLN A 81 -4.57 9.21 -7.96
N VAL A 82 -4.15 8.07 -7.42
CA VAL A 82 -4.32 7.76 -5.99
C VAL A 82 -3.53 8.76 -5.14
N SER A 83 -2.30 9.13 -5.53
CA SER A 83 -1.48 10.12 -4.82
C SER A 83 -2.14 11.50 -4.78
N VAL A 84 -2.71 11.96 -5.90
CA VAL A 84 -3.46 13.23 -5.95
C VAL A 84 -4.63 13.22 -4.98
N ILE A 85 -5.35 12.10 -4.88
CA ILE A 85 -6.45 11.94 -3.93
C ILE A 85 -5.93 12.00 -2.49
N PHE A 86 -4.81 11.34 -2.18
CA PHE A 86 -4.17 11.38 -0.86
C PHE A 86 -3.79 12.81 -0.45
N ASP A 87 -3.23 13.60 -1.36
CA ASP A 87 -2.80 14.98 -1.07
C ASP A 87 -3.99 15.94 -0.89
N SER A 88 -5.07 15.77 -1.67
CA SER A 88 -6.26 16.63 -1.58
C SER A 88 -7.01 16.52 -0.24
N ASP A 89 -7.01 15.35 0.40
CA ASP A 89 -7.67 15.14 1.71
C ASP A 89 -6.86 15.77 2.87
N ILE A 90 -5.55 16.00 2.71
CA ILE A 90 -4.70 16.66 3.71
C ILE A 90 -4.99 18.17 3.75
N ASP A 91 -5.13 18.81 2.59
CA ASP A 91 -5.38 20.26 2.50
C ASP A 91 -6.74 20.67 3.11
N ASP A 92 -7.79 19.88 2.91
CA ASP A 92 -9.12 20.13 3.50
C ASP A 92 -9.13 20.00 5.04
N THR A 93 -8.16 19.29 5.62
CA THR A 93 -8.04 19.12 7.08
C THR A 93 -7.24 20.27 7.72
N THR A 94 -6.39 20.96 6.95
CA THR A 94 -5.57 22.09 7.43
C THR A 94 -6.28 23.44 7.32
N ALA A 95 -7.44 23.49 6.65
CA ALA A 95 -8.27 24.68 6.45
C ALA A 95 -9.42 24.85 7.48
N ARG A 96 -9.39 24.12 8.61
CA ARG A 96 -10.37 24.22 9.71
C ARG A 96 -9.72 24.50 11.06
#